data_AF-A0A535EA78-F1
#
_entry.id   AF-A0A535EA78-F1
#
_cell.length_a   1.000
_cell.length_b   1.000
_cell.length_c   1.000
_cell.angle_alpha   90.00
_cell.angle_beta   90.00
_cell.angle_gamma   90.00
#
_symmetry.space_group_name_H-M   'P 1'
#
loop_
_entity.id
_entity.type
_entity.pdbx_description
1 polymer ?
#
loop_
_entity_poly.entity_id
_entity_poly.type
_entity_poly.pdbx_seq_one_letter_code
_entity_poly.pdbx_strand_id
1 'polypeptide(L)'
;MANVVQAALAMLAVLLLIVAAVATAAAGVLAGGWPPEASRAQIDGQRFRAGDREKLLWGSMDHVDDLVSRIASKARAQGPLPDVVTLEQLGRAERILGFGLPRLLAALYTSVADGGFGPGTEIDIPEYNVAILHPLDRMVSMYHENRRSHPAMPYQPWPAGVVPMLNWGGFAEAAVDCMSQDGTVLLYEADVETVAPDRAWKVDARSLAAWWRAWLDGTRSKPTEIWHR
;
A
#
# COMPACT_ATOMS: atom_id res chain seq x y z
N MET A 1 40.42 -4.59 3.14
CA MET A 1 40.29 -3.78 1.90
C MET A 1 39.82 -4.60 0.68
N ALA A 2 40.18 -5.88 0.54
CA ALA A 2 39.71 -6.73 -0.57
C ALA A 2 38.18 -6.87 -0.69
N ASN A 3 37.46 -6.98 0.43
CA ASN A 3 36.00 -7.20 0.43
C ASN A 3 35.18 -6.01 -0.08
N VAL A 4 35.67 -4.78 0.07
CA VAL A 4 34.94 -3.56 -0.33
C VAL A 4 35.04 -3.33 -1.84
N VAL A 5 36.21 -3.60 -2.42
CA VAL A 5 36.43 -3.52 -3.87
C VAL A 5 35.61 -4.59 -4.61
N GLN A 6 35.47 -5.77 -4.01
CA GLN A 6 34.68 -6.87 -4.55
C GLN A 6 33.17 -6.57 -4.52
N ALA A 7 32.68 -5.92 -3.47
CA ALA A 7 31.29 -5.46 -3.39
C ALA A 7 30.97 -4.36 -4.42
N ALA A 8 31.88 -3.42 -4.64
CA ALA A 8 31.69 -2.34 -5.61
C ALA A 8 31.69 -2.85 -7.07
N LEU A 9 32.55 -3.82 -7.40
CA LEU A 9 32.58 -4.45 -8.72
C LEU A 9 31.33 -5.30 -8.98
N ALA A 10 30.78 -5.95 -7.95
CA ALA A 10 29.51 -6.68 -8.05
C ALA A 10 28.34 -5.74 -8.34
N MET A 11 28.29 -4.57 -7.68
CA MET A 11 27.26 -3.55 -7.94
C MET A 11 27.34 -2.99 -9.37
N LEU A 12 28.54 -2.75 -9.89
CA LEU A 12 28.69 -2.19 -11.25
C LEU A 12 28.27 -3.19 -12.34
N ALA A 13 28.53 -4.48 -12.12
CA ALA A 13 28.11 -5.56 -13.01
C ALA A 13 26.59 -5.73 -13.03
N VAL A 14 25.93 -5.58 -11.87
CA VAL A 14 24.46 -5.59 -11.77
C VAL A 14 23.86 -4.41 -12.54
N LEU A 15 24.46 -3.23 -12.43
CA LEU A 15 23.96 -2.04 -13.14
C LEU A 15 24.05 -2.18 -14.67
N LEU A 16 25.16 -2.75 -15.19
CA LEU A 16 25.35 -2.96 -16.63
C LEU A 16 24.40 -4.02 -17.20
N LEU A 17 24.05 -5.04 -16.42
CA LEU A 17 23.08 -6.07 -16.82
C LEU A 17 21.64 -5.53 -16.86
N ILE A 18 21.30 -4.60 -15.96
CA ILE A 18 20.00 -3.92 -15.96
C ILE A 18 19.81 -3.11 -17.25
N VAL A 19 20.84 -2.37 -17.69
CA VAL A 19 20.76 -1.55 -18.92
C VAL A 19 20.60 -2.39 -20.18
N ALA A 20 21.26 -3.56 -20.26
CA ALA A 20 21.16 -4.44 -21.42
C ALA A 20 19.78 -5.11 -21.55
N ALA A 21 19.12 -5.45 -20.43
CA ALA A 21 17.82 -6.11 -20.42
C ALA A 21 16.66 -5.16 -20.83
N VAL A 22 16.77 -3.87 -20.51
CA VAL A 22 15.79 -2.85 -20.92
C VAL A 22 15.74 -2.70 -22.44
N ALA A 23 16.86 -2.89 -23.14
CA ALA A 23 16.91 -2.79 -24.60
C ALA A 23 16.22 -3.97 -25.33
N THR A 24 16.07 -5.13 -24.69
CA THR A 24 15.49 -6.33 -25.33
C THR A 24 13.97 -6.45 -25.16
N ALA A 25 13.40 -5.82 -24.12
CA ALA A 25 11.98 -5.90 -23.78
C ALA A 25 11.05 -5.14 -24.74
N ALA A 26 11.58 -4.19 -25.53
CA ALA A 26 10.79 -3.41 -26.49
C ALA A 26 10.26 -4.25 -27.68
N ALA A 27 10.80 -5.44 -27.93
CA ALA A 27 10.45 -6.24 -29.11
C ALA A 27 9.28 -7.24 -28.90
N GLY A 28 8.88 -7.54 -27.66
CA GLY A 28 8.00 -8.68 -27.35
C GLY A 28 6.50 -8.40 -27.20
N VAL A 29 6.06 -7.13 -27.19
CA VAL A 29 4.71 -6.73 -26.75
C VAL A 29 3.61 -6.91 -27.83
N LEU A 30 3.94 -7.32 -29.06
CA LEU A 30 2.99 -7.29 -30.18
C LEU A 30 2.23 -8.60 -30.49
N ALA A 31 2.27 -9.65 -29.66
CA ALA A 31 1.61 -10.91 -29.99
C ALA A 31 0.98 -11.63 -28.78
N GLY A 32 -0.35 -11.62 -28.67
CA GLY A 32 -1.08 -12.61 -27.87
C GLY A 32 -2.35 -12.09 -27.20
N GLY A 33 -3.52 -12.41 -27.77
CA GLY A 33 -4.85 -12.00 -27.30
C GLY A 33 -5.45 -12.83 -26.16
N TRP A 34 -6.58 -12.32 -25.66
CA TRP A 34 -7.37 -12.75 -24.50
C TRP A 34 -8.24 -13.99 -24.75
N PRO A 35 -8.45 -14.89 -23.75
CA PRO A 35 -9.50 -15.92 -23.80
C PRO A 35 -10.72 -15.60 -22.88
N PRO A 36 -11.91 -16.16 -23.19
CA PRO A 36 -13.21 -15.58 -22.86
C PRO A 36 -13.79 -15.97 -21.48
N GLU A 37 -14.85 -15.23 -21.12
CA GLU A 37 -15.67 -15.31 -19.92
C GLU A 37 -16.10 -16.73 -19.50
N ALA A 38 -15.95 -17.05 -18.21
CA ALA A 38 -16.81 -18.03 -17.55
C ALA A 38 -16.93 -17.74 -16.04
N SER A 39 -18.19 -17.83 -15.57
CA SER A 39 -18.63 -18.06 -14.19
C SER A 39 -19.05 -16.84 -13.35
N ARG A 40 -20.14 -16.23 -13.79
CA ARG A 40 -21.19 -15.71 -12.89
C ARG A 40 -22.09 -16.87 -12.46
N ALA A 41 -21.95 -17.35 -11.21
CA ALA A 41 -23.05 -17.86 -10.40
C ALA A 41 -22.53 -18.26 -9.01
N GLN A 42 -23.09 -17.62 -7.97
CA GLN A 42 -23.68 -18.24 -6.78
C GLN A 42 -23.47 -17.35 -5.54
N ILE A 43 -24.45 -16.48 -5.28
CA ILE A 43 -24.67 -15.90 -3.94
C ILE A 43 -26.14 -16.11 -3.63
N ASP A 44 -26.38 -17.00 -2.67
CA ASP A 44 -27.69 -17.32 -2.13
C ASP A 44 -28.03 -16.35 -0.97
N GLY A 45 -29.25 -15.83 -0.98
CA GLY A 45 -30.05 -15.76 0.25
C GLY A 45 -29.83 -14.66 1.29
N GLN A 46 -29.64 -13.39 0.92
CA GLN A 46 -30.07 -12.29 1.80
C GLN A 46 -30.84 -11.23 1.01
N ARG A 47 -32.16 -11.22 1.22
CA ARG A 47 -33.09 -10.26 0.60
C ARG A 47 -32.99 -8.92 1.33
N PHE A 48 -31.92 -8.16 1.05
CA PHE A 48 -31.84 -6.76 1.43
C PHE A 48 -32.88 -5.95 0.64
N ARG A 49 -33.73 -5.18 1.32
CA ARG A 49 -34.59 -4.20 0.64
C ARG A 49 -33.70 -3.12 0.04
N ALA A 50 -34.03 -2.65 -1.17
CA ALA A 50 -33.22 -1.65 -1.88
C ALA A 50 -32.93 -0.39 -1.01
N GLY A 51 -33.88 0.02 -0.18
CA GLY A 51 -33.72 1.14 0.76
C GLY A 51 -32.77 0.89 1.95
N ASP A 52 -32.57 -0.36 2.35
CA ASP A 52 -31.63 -0.71 3.44
C ASP A 52 -30.18 -0.63 2.94
N ARG A 53 -29.94 -1.00 1.68
CA ARG A 53 -28.63 -0.82 1.03
C ARG A 53 -28.31 0.66 0.85
N GLU A 54 -29.27 1.48 0.40
CA GLU A 54 -29.06 2.92 0.30
C GLU A 54 -28.73 3.54 1.66
N LYS A 55 -29.45 3.20 2.72
CA LYS A 55 -29.22 3.77 4.05
C LYS A 55 -27.89 3.33 4.68
N LEU A 56 -27.45 2.10 4.43
CA LEU A 56 -26.10 1.61 4.78
C LEU A 56 -25.00 2.29 3.97
N LEU A 57 -25.22 2.50 2.67
CA LEU A 57 -24.28 3.17 1.78
C LEU A 57 -24.14 4.66 2.11
N TRP A 58 -25.25 5.36 2.40
CA TRP A 58 -25.26 6.77 2.79
C TRP A 58 -24.74 6.97 4.22
N GLY A 59 -25.14 6.12 5.18
CA GLY A 59 -24.57 6.16 6.53
C GLY A 59 -23.07 5.85 6.55
N SER A 60 -22.60 4.93 5.70
CA SER A 60 -21.16 4.67 5.52
C SER A 60 -20.42 5.85 4.88
N MET A 61 -21.09 6.63 4.01
CA MET A 61 -20.52 7.85 3.40
C MET A 61 -20.31 8.95 4.45
N ASP A 62 -21.33 9.23 5.26
CA ASP A 62 -21.24 10.25 6.32
C ASP A 62 -20.12 9.94 7.33
N HIS A 63 -19.86 8.66 7.61
CA HIS A 63 -18.79 8.23 8.52
C HIS A 63 -17.38 8.32 7.91
N VAL A 64 -17.26 8.18 6.58
CA VAL A 64 -15.97 8.35 5.90
C VAL A 64 -15.63 9.83 5.80
N ASP A 65 -16.60 10.68 5.44
CA ASP A 65 -16.36 12.12 5.28
C ASP A 65 -16.03 12.81 6.61
N ASP A 66 -16.69 12.42 7.72
CA ASP A 66 -16.30 12.87 9.07
C ASP A 66 -14.86 12.44 9.41
N LEU A 67 -14.51 11.18 9.17
CA LEU A 67 -13.19 10.65 9.48
C LEU A 67 -12.11 11.36 8.66
N VAL A 68 -12.33 11.55 7.35
CA VAL A 68 -11.42 12.28 6.46
C VAL A 68 -11.25 13.72 6.95
N SER A 69 -12.33 14.39 7.36
CA SER A 69 -12.27 15.76 7.88
C SER A 69 -11.44 15.85 9.17
N ARG A 70 -11.59 14.89 10.08
CA ARG A 70 -10.79 14.79 11.31
C ARG A 70 -9.32 14.49 11.03
N ILE A 71 -9.02 13.59 10.10
CA ILE A 71 -7.67 13.28 9.64
C ILE A 71 -7.03 14.53 9.03
N ALA A 72 -7.73 15.22 8.14
CA ALA A 72 -7.24 16.43 7.49
C ALA A 72 -6.93 17.54 8.51
N SER A 73 -7.76 17.67 9.55
CA SER A 73 -7.54 18.64 10.62
C SER A 73 -6.28 18.32 11.43
N LYS A 74 -6.07 17.05 11.79
CA LYS A 74 -4.85 16.61 12.50
C LYS A 74 -3.59 16.73 11.63
N ALA A 75 -3.69 16.36 10.36
CA ALA A 75 -2.59 16.44 9.39
C ALA A 75 -2.10 17.89 9.21
N ARG A 76 -3.02 18.84 8.98
CA ARG A 76 -2.67 20.27 8.87
C ARG A 76 -2.08 20.87 10.14
N ALA A 77 -2.41 20.32 11.30
CA ALA A 77 -1.82 20.73 12.56
C ALA A 77 -0.39 20.21 12.76
N GLN A 78 0.03 19.17 12.02
CA GLN A 78 1.40 18.65 12.05
C GLN A 78 2.36 19.42 11.13
N GLY A 79 1.86 20.06 10.07
CA GLY A 79 2.68 20.86 9.16
C GLY A 79 2.01 21.17 7.82
N PRO A 80 2.76 21.82 6.90
CA PRO A 80 2.35 21.96 5.51
C PRO A 80 2.08 20.60 4.87
N LEU A 81 1.11 20.54 3.96
CA LEU A 81 0.77 19.32 3.25
C LEU A 81 1.01 19.49 1.75
N PRO A 82 1.38 18.41 1.04
CA PRO A 82 1.36 18.38 -0.42
C PRO A 82 -0.04 18.67 -0.99
N ASP A 83 -0.09 19.01 -2.27
CA ASP A 83 -1.36 19.11 -3.00
C ASP A 83 -2.11 17.77 -2.99
N VAL A 84 -3.43 17.83 -3.14
CA VAL A 84 -4.26 16.63 -3.26
C VAL A 84 -4.08 15.96 -4.62
N VAL A 85 -4.26 14.64 -4.65
CA VAL A 85 -4.31 13.86 -5.86
C VAL A 85 -5.61 14.13 -6.60
N THR A 86 -5.53 14.39 -7.90
CA THR A 86 -6.72 14.51 -8.75
C THR A 86 -7.37 13.15 -9.03
N LEU A 87 -8.67 13.12 -9.32
CA LEU A 87 -9.37 11.89 -9.70
C LEU A 87 -8.76 11.22 -10.95
N GLU A 88 -8.17 12.00 -11.87
CA GLU A 88 -7.47 11.45 -13.03
C GLU A 88 -6.18 10.73 -12.64
N GLN A 89 -5.37 11.33 -11.75
CA GLN A 89 -4.16 10.70 -11.23
C GLN A 89 -4.49 9.42 -10.45
N LEU A 90 -5.53 9.45 -9.60
CA LEU A 90 -6.02 8.28 -8.89
C LEU A 90 -6.45 7.17 -9.85
N GLY A 91 -7.30 7.48 -10.83
CA GLY A 91 -7.74 6.50 -11.83
C GLY A 91 -6.61 5.98 -12.72
N ARG A 92 -5.52 6.72 -12.89
CA ARG A 92 -4.30 6.22 -13.54
C ARG A 92 -3.55 5.25 -12.63
N ALA A 93 -3.38 5.58 -11.35
CA ALA A 93 -2.74 4.72 -10.37
C ALA A 93 -3.47 3.37 -10.23
N GLU A 94 -4.80 3.36 -10.07
CA GLU A 94 -5.60 2.14 -9.97
C GLU A 94 -5.50 1.26 -11.22
N ARG A 95 -5.43 1.86 -12.42
CA ARG A 95 -5.18 1.12 -13.66
C ARG A 95 -3.79 0.49 -13.71
N ILE A 96 -2.77 1.17 -13.20
CA ILE A 96 -1.40 0.63 -13.12
C ILE A 96 -1.34 -0.49 -12.07
N LEU A 97 -2.05 -0.36 -10.94
CA LEU A 97 -2.15 -1.39 -9.91
C LEU A 97 -2.93 -2.63 -10.40
N GLY A 98 -3.94 -2.42 -11.24
CA GLY A 98 -4.86 -3.47 -11.71
C GLY A 98 -6.04 -3.72 -10.75
N PHE A 99 -6.22 -2.88 -9.74
CA PHE A 99 -7.31 -2.95 -8.76
C PHE A 99 -7.58 -1.54 -8.17
N GLY A 100 -8.76 -1.36 -7.60
CA GLY A 100 -9.14 -0.11 -6.93
C GLY A 100 -8.58 -0.02 -5.51
N LEU A 101 -8.30 1.19 -5.04
CA LEU A 101 -7.93 1.42 -3.65
C LEU A 101 -9.16 1.35 -2.74
N PRO A 102 -9.02 0.95 -1.46
CA PRO A 102 -10.08 1.09 -0.48
C PRO A 102 -10.58 2.54 -0.45
N ARG A 103 -11.91 2.70 -0.36
CA ARG A 103 -12.57 4.01 -0.45
C ARG A 103 -11.94 5.08 0.44
N LEU A 104 -11.62 4.71 1.68
CA LEU A 104 -10.98 5.63 2.62
C LEU A 104 -9.58 6.03 2.17
N LEU A 105 -8.77 5.10 1.64
CA LEU A 105 -7.42 5.42 1.14
C LEU A 105 -7.48 6.37 -0.05
N ALA A 106 -8.38 6.11 -1.00
CA ALA A 106 -8.63 7.00 -2.13
C ALA A 106 -9.06 8.40 -1.65
N ALA A 107 -10.00 8.49 -0.70
CA ALA A 107 -10.47 9.76 -0.15
C ALA A 107 -9.35 10.55 0.55
N LEU A 108 -8.42 9.86 1.22
CA LEU A 108 -7.26 10.50 1.84
C LEU A 108 -6.37 11.18 0.80
N TYR A 109 -6.04 10.49 -0.30
CA TYR A 109 -5.26 11.08 -1.38
C TYR A 109 -5.97 12.25 -2.07
N THR A 110 -7.28 12.15 -2.30
CA THR A 110 -8.04 13.15 -3.07
C THR A 110 -8.58 14.33 -2.27
N SER A 111 -8.61 14.22 -0.94
CA SER A 111 -9.24 15.23 -0.06
C SER A 111 -8.35 15.73 1.06
N VAL A 112 -7.26 15.01 1.39
CA VAL A 112 -6.30 15.43 2.41
C VAL A 112 -5.02 15.94 1.77
N ALA A 113 -4.24 15.05 1.16
CA ALA A 113 -2.96 15.36 0.50
C ALA A 113 -2.38 14.12 -0.20
N ASP A 114 -1.45 14.32 -1.13
CA ASP A 114 -0.62 13.25 -1.71
C ASP A 114 0.47 12.75 -0.74
N GLY A 115 0.06 12.14 0.37
CA GLY A 115 0.94 11.73 1.46
C GLY A 115 1.29 12.88 2.42
N GLY A 116 2.40 12.73 3.15
CA GLY A 116 2.92 13.81 4.04
C GLY A 116 2.28 13.89 5.43
N PHE A 117 1.40 12.95 5.79
CA PHE A 117 0.81 12.87 7.13
C PHE A 117 0.79 11.45 7.67
N GLY A 118 0.74 11.29 8.99
CA GLY A 118 0.72 9.98 9.61
C GLY A 118 1.16 9.96 11.08
N PRO A 119 1.32 8.75 11.65
CA PRO A 119 1.78 8.54 13.03
C PRO A 119 3.24 8.93 13.30
N GLY A 120 4.00 9.22 12.26
CA GLY A 120 5.35 9.75 12.32
C GLY A 120 5.39 11.26 12.36
N THR A 121 6.62 11.77 12.37
CA THR A 121 6.93 13.18 12.18
C THR A 121 7.83 13.25 10.96
N GLU A 122 7.57 14.20 10.06
CA GLU A 122 8.55 14.51 9.02
C GLU A 122 9.86 14.96 9.68
N ILE A 123 10.96 14.48 9.15
CA ILE A 123 12.30 14.96 9.47
C ILE A 123 12.87 15.62 8.20
N ASP A 124 13.79 16.57 8.35
CA ASP A 124 14.38 17.34 7.24
C ASP A 124 15.25 16.51 6.27
N ILE A 125 15.12 15.19 6.28
CA ILE A 125 15.74 14.26 5.34
C ILE A 125 14.61 13.38 4.77
N PRO A 126 13.97 13.79 3.65
CA PRO A 126 12.78 13.16 3.11
C PRO A 126 12.91 11.65 2.88
N GLU A 127 14.11 11.17 2.53
CA GLU A 127 14.39 9.76 2.33
C GLU A 127 14.30 8.91 3.61
N TYR A 128 14.32 9.56 4.78
CA TYR A 128 14.25 8.93 6.10
C TYR A 128 12.95 9.26 6.85
N ASN A 129 11.97 9.90 6.20
CA ASN A 129 10.66 10.10 6.80
C ASN A 129 10.05 8.74 7.16
N VAL A 130 9.88 8.52 8.46
CA VAL A 130 9.28 7.31 9.01
C VAL A 130 7.85 7.61 9.44
N ALA A 131 6.98 6.63 9.27
CA ALA A 131 5.60 6.64 9.70
C ALA A 131 4.74 7.75 9.07
N ILE A 132 5.07 8.15 7.84
CA ILE A 132 4.32 9.10 7.02
C ILE A 132 3.75 8.38 5.79
N LEU A 133 2.47 8.65 5.46
CA LEU A 133 1.80 8.11 4.29
C LEU A 133 2.60 8.44 3.02
N HIS A 134 2.90 7.41 2.23
CA HIS A 134 3.62 7.57 0.97
C HIS A 134 2.80 8.36 -0.04
N PRO A 135 3.45 9.19 -0.88
CA PRO A 135 2.86 9.69 -2.10
C PRO A 135 2.33 8.54 -2.97
N LEU A 136 1.27 8.80 -3.72
CA LEU A 136 0.55 7.79 -4.50
C LEU A 136 1.45 7.11 -5.53
N ASP A 137 2.28 7.89 -6.23
CA ASP A 137 3.20 7.38 -7.25
C ASP A 137 4.27 6.44 -6.64
N ARG A 138 4.76 6.78 -5.44
CA ARG A 138 5.69 5.97 -4.66
C ARG A 138 5.05 4.67 -4.23
N MET A 139 3.84 4.71 -3.69
CA MET A 139 3.10 3.50 -3.30
C MET A 139 2.91 2.54 -4.49
N VAL A 140 2.50 3.07 -5.65
CA VAL A 140 2.34 2.28 -6.89
C VAL A 140 3.67 1.68 -7.34
N SER A 141 4.75 2.46 -7.32
CA SER A 141 6.08 2.00 -7.73
C SER A 141 6.61 0.89 -6.79
N MET A 142 6.51 1.11 -5.47
CA MET A 142 6.92 0.16 -4.45
C MET A 142 6.12 -1.14 -4.52
N TYR A 143 4.80 -1.08 -4.75
CA TYR A 143 3.99 -2.30 -4.95
C TYR A 143 4.56 -3.17 -6.08
N HIS A 144 4.83 -2.57 -7.25
CA HIS A 144 5.36 -3.32 -8.40
C HIS A 144 6.81 -3.79 -8.17
N GLU A 145 7.64 -3.00 -7.52
CA GLU A 145 9.00 -3.38 -7.14
C GLU A 145 9.02 -4.57 -6.18
N ASN A 146 8.23 -4.50 -5.10
CA ASN A 146 8.14 -5.56 -4.09
C ASN A 146 7.53 -6.86 -4.68
N ARG A 147 6.69 -6.74 -5.71
CA ARG A 147 6.11 -7.88 -6.44
C ARG A 147 7.09 -8.56 -7.38
N ARG A 148 8.20 -7.92 -7.77
CA ARG A 148 9.23 -8.56 -8.60
C ARG A 148 9.98 -9.58 -7.76
N SER A 149 10.03 -10.83 -8.21
CA SER A 149 10.85 -11.86 -7.58
C SER A 149 12.32 -11.44 -7.63
N HIS A 150 12.95 -11.26 -6.47
CA HIS A 150 14.37 -10.93 -6.40
C HIS A 150 15.18 -12.15 -5.97
N PRO A 151 16.17 -12.62 -6.74
CA PRO A 151 16.95 -13.82 -6.40
C PRO A 151 17.65 -13.75 -5.03
N ALA A 152 17.93 -12.53 -4.55
CA ALA A 152 18.55 -12.27 -3.25
C ALA A 152 17.54 -12.14 -2.09
N MET A 153 16.24 -12.06 -2.36
CA MET A 153 15.16 -11.98 -1.38
C MET A 153 14.19 -13.16 -1.62
N PRO A 154 14.60 -14.40 -1.28
CA PRO A 154 13.83 -15.61 -1.56
C PRO A 154 12.59 -15.79 -0.65
N TYR A 155 12.38 -14.88 0.31
CA TYR A 155 11.26 -14.93 1.25
C TYR A 155 10.04 -14.24 0.64
N GLN A 156 8.89 -14.93 0.76
CA GLN A 156 7.57 -14.72 0.16
C GLN A 156 7.37 -13.48 -0.74
N PRO A 157 6.91 -13.66 -1.99
CA PRO A 157 6.60 -12.52 -2.85
C PRO A 157 5.54 -11.65 -2.17
N TRP A 158 5.72 -10.33 -2.25
CA TRP A 158 4.74 -9.37 -1.77
C TRP A 158 3.33 -9.78 -2.23
N PRO A 159 2.30 -9.84 -1.37
CA PRO A 159 1.00 -10.34 -1.78
C PRO A 159 0.36 -9.44 -2.84
N ALA A 160 -0.30 -10.04 -3.83
CA ALA A 160 -1.02 -9.27 -4.86
C ALA A 160 -2.11 -8.41 -4.21
N GLY A 161 -2.37 -7.19 -4.65
CA GLY A 161 -3.45 -6.37 -4.05
C GLY A 161 -3.20 -5.90 -2.62
N VAL A 162 -2.00 -6.11 -2.06
CA VAL A 162 -1.55 -5.45 -0.82
C VAL A 162 -0.65 -4.29 -1.23
N VAL A 163 -0.97 -3.06 -0.85
CA VAL A 163 -0.14 -1.89 -1.19
C VAL A 163 0.63 -1.38 0.02
N PRO A 164 1.93 -1.01 -0.12
CA PRO A 164 2.67 -0.37 0.96
C PRO A 164 2.11 1.03 1.20
N MET A 165 1.80 1.35 2.45
CA MET A 165 1.18 2.61 2.84
C MET A 165 2.19 3.56 3.47
N LEU A 166 3.03 3.07 4.38
CA LEU A 166 4.10 3.83 5.00
C LEU A 166 5.23 2.92 5.50
N ASN A 167 6.42 3.50 5.69
CA ASN A 167 7.58 2.83 6.25
C ASN A 167 7.70 3.18 7.75
N TRP A 168 7.73 2.21 8.65
CA TRP A 168 7.97 2.43 10.09
C TRP A 168 9.46 2.65 10.42
N GLY A 169 10.36 2.41 9.48
CA GLY A 169 11.78 2.23 9.72
C GLY A 169 12.08 0.81 10.22
N GLY A 170 13.36 0.52 10.46
CA GLY A 170 13.76 -0.76 11.09
C GLY A 170 13.24 -2.01 10.38
N PHE A 171 13.20 -1.99 9.04
CA PHE A 171 12.68 -3.09 8.20
C PHE A 171 11.18 -3.38 8.36
N ALA A 172 10.40 -2.42 8.88
CA ALA A 172 8.96 -2.58 9.07
C ALA A 172 8.16 -1.62 8.18
N GLU A 173 7.08 -2.11 7.58
CA GLU A 173 6.17 -1.35 6.72
C GLU A 173 4.71 -1.58 7.15
N ALA A 174 3.89 -0.52 7.10
CA ALA A 174 2.44 -0.69 7.11
C ALA A 174 1.96 -0.85 5.68
N ALA A 175 1.07 -1.81 5.44
CA ALA A 175 0.49 -2.08 4.14
C ALA A 175 -1.02 -2.25 4.25
N VAL A 176 -1.74 -2.09 3.14
CA VAL A 176 -3.19 -2.20 3.10
C VAL A 176 -3.60 -3.30 2.15
N ASP A 177 -4.41 -4.24 2.61
CA ASP A 177 -5.05 -5.22 1.76
C ASP A 177 -6.25 -4.59 1.01
N CYS A 178 -6.03 -4.21 -0.25
CA CYS A 178 -7.06 -3.62 -1.11
C CYS A 178 -8.14 -4.61 -1.56
N MET A 179 -7.94 -5.92 -1.34
CA MET A 179 -8.93 -6.96 -1.66
C MET A 179 -9.90 -7.20 -0.50
N SER A 180 -9.56 -6.74 0.71
CA SER A 180 -10.45 -6.80 1.86
C SER A 180 -11.50 -5.69 1.79
N GLN A 181 -12.72 -5.98 2.26
CA GLN A 181 -13.86 -5.06 2.18
C GLN A 181 -13.59 -3.68 2.82
N ASP A 182 -12.89 -3.67 3.96
CA ASP A 182 -12.66 -2.45 4.75
C ASP A 182 -11.19 -1.98 4.74
N GLY A 183 -10.35 -2.57 3.88
CA GLY A 183 -8.91 -2.25 3.81
C GLY A 183 -8.16 -2.64 5.09
N THR A 184 -8.10 -3.93 5.43
CA THR A 184 -7.28 -4.45 6.53
C THR A 184 -5.86 -3.92 6.43
N VAL A 185 -5.37 -3.34 7.53
CA VAL A 185 -4.01 -2.82 7.63
C VAL A 185 -3.11 -3.91 8.20
N LEU A 186 -2.00 -4.12 7.54
CA LEU A 186 -1.01 -5.14 7.83
C LEU A 186 0.28 -4.48 8.28
N LEU A 187 0.98 -5.14 9.21
CA LEU A 187 2.38 -4.89 9.49
C LEU A 187 3.20 -5.94 8.75
N TYR A 188 4.12 -5.49 7.91
CA TYR A 188 5.17 -6.30 7.30
C TYR A 188 6.49 -6.05 8.02
N GLU A 189 7.20 -7.11 8.41
CA GLU A 189 8.54 -7.05 9.01
C GLU A 189 9.52 -7.92 8.22
N ALA A 190 10.54 -7.28 7.65
CA ALA A 190 11.56 -7.90 6.80
C ALA A 190 12.87 -8.22 7.54
N ASP A 191 12.91 -8.04 8.86
CA ASP A 191 14.09 -8.43 9.66
C ASP A 191 14.22 -9.96 9.71
N VAL A 192 15.00 -10.49 8.78
CA VAL A 192 15.24 -11.93 8.63
C VAL A 192 16.02 -12.55 9.78
N GLU A 193 16.69 -11.74 10.62
CA GLU A 193 17.40 -12.25 11.81
C GLU A 193 16.44 -12.53 12.96
N THR A 194 15.32 -11.80 13.03
CA THR A 194 14.39 -11.85 14.17
C THR A 194 12.99 -12.35 13.81
N VAL A 195 12.61 -12.35 12.53
CA VAL A 195 11.27 -12.69 12.05
C VAL A 195 11.31 -13.83 11.03
N ALA A 196 10.64 -14.94 11.36
CA ALA A 196 10.48 -16.05 10.43
C ALA A 196 9.61 -15.63 9.22
N PRO A 197 9.90 -16.10 7.99
CA PRO A 197 9.19 -15.66 6.78
C PRO A 197 7.67 -15.84 6.82
N ASP A 198 7.17 -16.91 7.45
CA ASP A 198 5.75 -17.20 7.63
C ASP A 198 5.07 -16.32 8.70
N ARG A 199 5.85 -15.51 9.41
CA ARG A 199 5.41 -14.56 10.45
C ARG A 199 5.67 -13.11 10.10
N ALA A 200 6.16 -12.85 8.88
CA ALA A 200 6.49 -11.50 8.40
C ALA A 200 5.25 -10.61 8.25
N TRP A 201 4.07 -11.19 8.07
CA TRP A 201 2.80 -10.46 7.89
C TRP A 201 1.90 -10.61 9.11
N LYS A 202 1.48 -9.49 9.70
CA LYS A 202 0.60 -9.45 10.87
C LYS A 202 -0.58 -8.51 10.63
N VAL A 203 -1.73 -8.82 11.22
CA VAL A 203 -2.90 -7.94 11.20
C VAL A 203 -2.66 -6.80 12.19
N ASP A 204 -2.48 -5.59 11.68
CA ASP A 204 -2.30 -4.38 12.49
C ASP A 204 -3.66 -3.82 12.93
N ALA A 205 -4.57 -3.68 11.97
CA ALA A 205 -5.96 -3.32 12.23
C ALA A 205 -6.89 -4.00 11.21
N ARG A 206 -8.07 -4.44 11.66
CA ARG A 206 -9.03 -5.12 10.79
C ARG A 206 -9.63 -4.22 9.71
N SER A 207 -9.54 -2.90 9.85
CA SER A 207 -9.94 -1.93 8.83
C SER A 207 -9.06 -0.68 8.84
N LEU A 208 -8.98 -0.03 7.67
CA LEU A 208 -8.22 1.21 7.50
C LEU A 208 -8.79 2.33 8.38
N ALA A 209 -10.11 2.35 8.56
CA ALA A 209 -10.77 3.32 9.44
C ALA A 209 -10.39 3.12 10.91
N ALA A 210 -10.28 1.88 11.39
CA ALA A 210 -9.84 1.62 12.76
C ALA A 210 -8.39 2.06 12.98
N TRP A 211 -7.52 1.81 12.00
CA TRP A 211 -6.12 2.20 12.04
C TRP A 211 -5.94 3.73 12.12
N TRP A 212 -6.63 4.48 11.26
CA TRP A 212 -6.58 5.95 11.30
C TRP A 212 -7.22 6.54 12.56
N ARG A 213 -8.27 5.91 13.12
CA ARG A 213 -8.81 6.31 14.42
C ARG A 213 -7.79 6.12 15.55
N ALA A 214 -7.09 4.99 15.55
CA ALA A 214 -6.02 4.75 16.53
C ALA A 214 -4.97 5.86 16.49
N TRP A 215 -4.55 6.28 15.29
CA TRP A 215 -3.67 7.44 15.12
C TRP A 215 -4.29 8.75 15.62
N LEU A 216 -5.56 9.04 15.29
CA LEU A 216 -6.26 10.23 15.80
C LEU A 216 -6.22 10.29 17.34
N ASP A 217 -6.42 9.14 17.98
CA ASP A 217 -6.43 8.97 19.44
C ASP A 217 -5.01 8.90 20.05
N GLY A 218 -3.95 8.93 19.24
CA GLY A 218 -2.56 8.84 19.70
C GLY A 218 -2.17 7.44 20.19
N THR A 219 -2.92 6.42 19.80
CA THR A 219 -2.68 5.03 20.16
C THR A 219 -1.95 4.29 19.03
N ARG A 220 -1.27 3.20 19.38
CA ARG A 220 -0.65 2.27 18.42
C ARG A 220 -0.97 0.84 18.83
N SER A 221 -1.32 0.03 17.84
CA SER A 221 -1.45 -1.41 17.96
C SER A 221 -0.08 -2.06 18.14
N LYS A 222 -0.08 -3.25 18.75
CA LYS A 222 1.08 -4.15 18.82
C LYS A 222 0.66 -5.47 18.18
N PRO A 223 0.82 -5.60 16.86
CA PRO A 223 0.26 -6.72 16.10
C PRO A 223 0.89 -8.04 16.53
N THR A 224 0.06 -9.04 16.83
CA THR A 224 0.51 -10.40 17.15
C THR A 224 -0.17 -11.48 16.32
N GLU A 225 -1.35 -11.17 15.77
CA GLU A 225 -2.11 -12.04 14.88
C GLU A 225 -1.40 -12.13 13.52
N ILE A 226 -0.98 -13.33 13.13
CA ILE A 226 -0.40 -13.58 11.80
C ILE A 226 -1.49 -13.45 10.75
N TRP A 227 -1.19 -12.72 9.69
CA TRP A 227 -2.10 -12.59 8.57
C TRP A 227 -1.91 -13.74 7.59
N HIS A 228 -3.03 -14.32 7.18
CA HIS A 228 -3.10 -15.32 6.13
C HIS A 228 -4.05 -14.82 5.05
N ARG A 229 -3.68 -15.06 3.80
CA ARG A 229 -4.53 -14.79 2.64
C ARG A 229 -5.09 -16.08 2.09
#